data_AF-A0A521FVM4-F1
#
_entry.id   AF-A0A521FVM4-F1
#
_cell.length_a   1.000
_cell.length_b   1.000
_cell.length_c   1.000
_cell.angle_alpha   90.00
_cell.angle_beta   90.00
_cell.angle_gamma   90.00
#
_symmetry.space_group_name_H-M   'P 1'
#
loop_
_entity.id
_entity.type
_entity.pdbx_description
1 polymer ?
#
loop_
_entity_poly.entity_id
_entity_poly.type
_entity_poly.pdbx_seq_one_letter_code
_entity_poly.pdbx_strand_id
1 'polypeptide(L)' 'MYRIIYYTSTGEYCIFDSADYEQIISIHLDLRRDGNQVVCIVNYTLKAVIYKSPDFDSRSDDIDDLIFNCIYN' A
#
# COMPACT_ATOMS: atom_id res chain seq x y z
N MET A 1 -6.33 7.66 8.62
CA MET A 1 -5.71 7.88 7.29
C MET A 1 -5.23 6.55 6.76
N TYR A 2 -5.44 6.30 5.48
CA TYR A 2 -5.06 5.10 4.77
C TYR A 2 -4.08 5.44 3.64
N ARG A 3 -3.18 4.51 3.32
CA ARG A 3 -2.22 4.63 2.22
C ARG A 3 -2.16 3.34 1.42
N ILE A 4 -2.17 3.45 0.10
CA ILE A 4 -1.81 2.37 -0.83
C ILE A 4 -0.40 2.63 -1.29
N ILE A 5 0.44 1.60 -1.22
CA ILE A 5 1.75 1.57 -1.89
C ILE A 5 1.65 0.59 -3.04
N TYR A 6 2.05 1.04 -4.22
CA TYR A 6 2.00 0.23 -5.42
C TYR A 6 3.12 0.60 -6.38
N TYR A 7 3.39 -0.29 -7.33
CA TYR A 7 4.23 0.00 -8.46
C TYR A 7 3.39 0.02 -9.73
N THR A 8 3.67 0.97 -10.60
CA THR A 8 3.01 1.00 -11.91
C THR A 8 3.41 -0.22 -12.74
N SER A 9 2.67 -0.50 -13.80
CA SER A 9 3.04 -1.54 -14.77
C SER A 9 4.42 -1.31 -15.41
N THR A 10 4.94 -0.07 -15.40
CA THR A 10 6.30 0.27 -15.83
C THR A 10 7.35 0.16 -14.73
N GLY A 11 6.95 -0.22 -13.50
CA GLY A 11 7.84 -0.39 -12.36
C GLY A 11 8.12 0.87 -11.54
N GLU A 12 7.33 1.94 -11.72
CA GLU A 12 7.49 3.18 -10.94
C GLU A 12 6.83 3.06 -9.57
N TYR A 13 7.55 3.43 -8.50
CA TYR A 13 7.00 3.47 -7.15
C TYR A 13 5.99 4.61 -7.00
N CYS A 14 4.81 4.29 -6.48
CA CYS A 14 3.72 5.25 -6.29
C CYS A 14 3.00 5.06 -4.96
N ILE A 15 2.45 6.16 -4.44
CA ILE A 15 1.62 6.18 -3.24
C ILE A 15 0.28 6.85 -3.51
N PHE A 16 -0.76 6.38 -2.82
CA PHE A 16 -2.06 7.04 -2.81
C PHE A 16 -2.59 7.10 -1.37
N ASP A 17 -2.87 8.31 -0.88
CA ASP A 17 -3.38 8.56 0.47
C ASP A 17 -4.86 8.96 0.44
N SER A 18 -5.64 8.43 1.38
CA SER A 18 -7.02 8.91 1.62
C SER A 18 -7.43 8.74 3.08
N ALA A 19 -8.32 9.62 3.54
CA ALA A 19 -9.00 9.42 4.83
C ALA A 19 -10.20 8.46 4.69
N ASP A 20 -10.69 8.23 3.48
CA ASP A 20 -11.85 7.41 3.18
C ASP A 20 -11.42 5.99 2.77
N TYR A 21 -11.87 5.00 3.53
CA TYR A 21 -11.57 3.60 3.26
C TYR A 21 -12.22 3.09 1.96
N GLU A 22 -13.41 3.57 1.61
CA GLU A 22 -14.10 3.12 0.40
C GLU A 22 -13.35 3.57 -0.86
N GLN A 23 -12.79 4.78 -0.82
CA GLN A 23 -11.93 5.29 -1.89
C GLN A 23 -10.67 4.43 -2.06
N ILE A 24 -10.06 3.98 -0.95
CA ILE A 24 -8.88 3.10 -0.98
C ILE A 24 -9.21 1.77 -1.63
N ILE A 25 -10.36 1.17 -1.31
CA ILE A 25 -10.77 -0.09 -1.92
C ILE A 25 -11.07 0.08 -3.41
N SER A 26 -11.76 1.16 -3.80
CA SER A 26 -11.99 1.46 -5.22
C SER A 26 -10.67 1.58 -5.98
N ILE A 27 -9.72 2.38 -5.48
CA ILE A 27 -8.43 2.59 -6.12
C ILE A 27 -7.61 1.31 -6.15
N HIS A 28 -7.61 0.49 -5.08
CA HIS A 28 -6.94 -0.81 -5.08
C HIS A 28 -7.43 -1.69 -6.23
N LEU A 29 -8.74 -1.78 -6.43
CA LEU A 29 -9.35 -2.60 -7.47
C LEU A 29 -9.02 -2.07 -8.86
N ASP A 30 -9.11 -0.75 -9.06
CA ASP A 30 -8.75 -0.11 -10.34
C ASP A 30 -7.27 -0.32 -10.68
N LEU A 31 -6.37 -0.09 -9.72
CA LEU A 31 -4.93 -0.30 -9.90
C LEU A 31 -4.60 -1.73 -10.34
N ARG A 32 -5.21 -2.73 -9.69
CA ARG A 32 -5.00 -4.15 -10.06
C ARG A 32 -5.58 -4.49 -11.42
N ARG A 33 -6.73 -3.91 -11.79
CA ARG A 33 -7.32 -4.06 -13.13
C ARG A 33 -6.42 -3.48 -14.21
N ASP A 34 -5.73 -2.38 -13.91
CA ASP A 34 -4.83 -1.70 -14.84
C ASP A 34 -3.42 -2.33 -14.89
N GLY A 35 -3.21 -3.44 -14.18
CA GLY A 35 -1.94 -4.18 -14.17
C GLY A 35 -0.88 -3.62 -13.23
N ASN A 36 -1.23 -2.67 -12.38
CA ASN A 36 -0.33 -2.15 -11.35
C ASN A 36 -0.22 -3.14 -10.19
N GLN A 37 0.95 -3.13 -9.54
CA GLN A 37 1.31 -4.05 -8.47
C GLN A 37 1.09 -3.37 -7.12
N VAL A 38 -0.07 -3.56 -6.51
CA VAL A 38 -0.31 -3.08 -5.14
C VAL A 38 0.48 -3.91 -4.15
N VAL A 39 1.39 -3.28 -3.42
CA VAL A 39 2.31 -3.94 -2.49
C VAL A 39 1.70 -4.06 -1.10
N CYS A 40 1.14 -2.96 -0.60
CA CYS A 40 0.43 -2.97 0.68
C CYS A 40 -0.63 -1.86 0.77
N ILE A 41 -1.54 -2.03 1.74
CA ILE A 41 -2.44 -0.98 2.20
C ILE A 41 -2.26 -0.84 3.71
N VAL A 42 -2.05 0.39 4.16
CA VAL A 42 -1.81 0.73 5.56
C VAL A 42 -2.98 1.54 6.10
N ASN A 43 -3.41 1.21 7.32
CA ASN A 43 -4.30 2.03 8.13
C ASN A 43 -3.48 2.68 9.26
N TYR A 44 -3.12 3.94 9.10
CA TYR A 44 -2.34 4.68 10.08
C TYR A 44 -3.10 4.99 11.37
N THR A 45 -4.44 5.00 11.33
CA THR A 45 -5.25 5.21 12.53
C THR A 45 -5.15 4.02 13.47
N LEU A 46 -5.16 2.81 12.91
CA LEU A 46 -4.98 1.56 13.66
C LEU A 46 -3.53 1.11 13.76
N LYS A 47 -2.59 1.86 13.16
CA LYS A 47 -1.18 1.49 13.00
C LYS A 47 -1.01 0.06 12.46
N ALA A 48 -1.80 -0.31 11.47
CA ALA A 48 -1.85 -1.68 10.97
C ALA A 48 -1.74 -1.74 9.44
N VAL A 49 -1.07 -2.77 8.92
CA VAL A 49 -1.11 -3.11 7.50
C VAL A 49 -2.29 -4.03 7.26
N ILE A 50 -3.27 -3.55 6.49
CA ILE A 50 -4.54 -4.26 6.27
C ILE A 50 -4.54 -5.09 4.98
N TYR A 51 -3.56 -4.88 4.11
CA TYR A 51 -3.30 -5.72 2.94
C TYR A 51 -1.79 -5.81 2.69
N LYS A 52 -1.30 -7.01 2.39
CA LYS A 52 0.07 -7.29 1.94
C LYS A 52 0.03 -8.18 0.71
N SER A 53 0.77 -7.80 -0.31
CA SER A 53 1.04 -8.67 -1.45
C SER A 53 2.11 -9.72 -1.11
N PRO A 54 2.24 -10.79 -1.92
CA PRO A 54 3.33 -11.77 -1.77
C PRO A 54 4.73 -11.15 -1.88
N ASP A 55 4.87 -10.05 -2.62
CA ASP A 55 6.14 -9.35 -2.85
C ASP A 55 6.44 -8.31 -1.76
N PHE A 56 5.65 -8.26 -0.68
CA PHE A 56 5.81 -7.27 0.38
C PHE A 56 7.18 -7.36 1.05
N ASP A 57 7.63 -8.57 1.40
CA ASP A 57 8.90 -8.76 2.10
C ASP A 57 10.12 -8.49 1.20
N SER A 58 10.01 -8.80 -0.10
CA SER A 58 11.09 -8.54 -1.07
C SER A 58 11.22 -7.07 -1.46
N ARG A 59 10.17 -6.27 -1.26
CA ARG A 59 10.18 -4.81 -1.45
C ARG A 59 10.21 -4.03 -0.14
N SER A 60 10.49 -4.72 0.95
CA SER A 60 10.44 -4.14 2.28
C SER A 60 11.42 -2.95 2.39
N ASP A 61 12.62 -3.03 1.80
CA ASP A 61 13.60 -1.93 1.76
C ASP A 61 13.13 -0.68 1.00
N ASP A 62 12.17 -0.81 0.08
CA ASP A 62 11.62 0.30 -0.70
C ASP A 62 10.39 0.96 -0.01
N ILE A 63 9.88 0.35 1.05
CA ILE A 63 8.67 0.79 1.75
C ILE A 63 9.09 1.64 2.95
N ASP A 64 8.62 2.89 2.99
CA ASP A 64 8.87 3.88 4.05
C ASP A 64 9.02 3.28 5.46
N ASP A 65 10.07 3.70 6.20
CA ASP A 65 10.33 3.33 7.61
C ASP A 65 9.11 3.55 8.53
N LEU A 66 8.26 4.51 8.19
CA LEU A 66 7.01 4.82 8.89
C LEU A 66 6.03 3.63 8.93
N ILE A 67 6.06 2.76 7.93
CA ILE A 67 5.22 1.55 7.88
C ILE A 67 5.83 0.45 8.74
N PHE A 68 7.15 0.31 8.77
CA PHE A 68 7.83 -0.61 9.68
C PHE A 68 7.55 -0.27 11.14
N ASN A 69 7.56 1.02 11.51
CA ASN A 69 7.16 1.46 12.84
C ASN A 69 5.70 1.10 13.20
N CYS A 70 4.83 0.86 12.22
CA CYS A 70 3.48 0.34 12.46
C CYS A 70 3.44 -1.19 12.59
N ILE A 71 4.33 -1.94 11.93
CA ILE A 71 4.35 -3.41 11.96
C ILE A 71 4.96 -3.96 13.27
N TYR A 72 5.92 -3.24 13.84
CA TYR A 72 6.72 -3.70 14.98
C TYR A 72 6.42 -2.97 16.31
N ASN A 73 5.31 -2.22 16.38
CA ASN A 73 4.71 -1.72 17.63
C ASN A 73 3.47 -2.54 17.99
#